data_AF-A0A2G6F5R2-F1
#
_entry.id   AF-A0A2G6F5R2-F1
#
_cell.length_a   1.000
_cell.length_b   1.000
_cell.length_c   1.000
_cell.angle_alpha   90.00
_cell.angle_beta   90.00
_cell.angle_gamma   90.00
#
_symmetry.space_group_name_H-M   'P 1'
#
loop_
_entity.id
_entity.type
_entity.pdbx_description
1 polymer ?
#
loop_
_entity_poly.entity_id
_entity_poly.type
_entity_poly.pdbx_seq_one_letter_code
_entity_poly.pdbx_strand_id
1 'polypeptide(L)'
;MEDIKLYVNLISKIIEAIGVLTIFTGVVVALVKFLLSFSKHENAYATLRQTLGKSILLGLEILIAADIMATVVDNPSLKDVLILGGIVLIRTFLSLSLQVELEGKFPWQRSKT
;
A
#
# COMPACT_ATOMS: atom_id res chain seq x y z
N MET A 1 12.75 -28.78 -1.12
CA MET A 1 11.76 -27.73 -1.50
C MET A 1 11.20 -27.00 -0.29
N GLU A 2 11.13 -27.62 0.89
CA GLU A 2 10.73 -26.94 2.14
C GLU A 2 11.63 -25.76 2.51
N ASP A 3 12.94 -25.86 2.28
CA ASP A 3 13.87 -24.76 2.55
C ASP A 3 13.51 -23.50 1.75
N ILE A 4 13.18 -23.66 0.46
CA ILE A 4 12.79 -22.55 -0.42
C ILE A 4 11.52 -21.87 0.09
N LYS A 5 10.55 -22.65 0.60
CA LYS A 5 9.34 -22.09 1.20
C LYS A 5 9.62 -21.25 2.43
N LEU A 6 10.54 -21.72 3.28
CA LEU A 6 10.92 -21.03 4.50
C LEU A 6 11.62 -19.70 4.20
N TYR A 7 12.55 -19.69 3.22
CA TYR A 7 13.22 -18.47 2.79
C TYR A 7 12.24 -17.46 2.16
N VAL A 8 11.33 -17.90 1.28
CA VAL A 8 10.39 -16.99 0.64
C VAL A 8 9.40 -16.42 1.64
N ASN A 9 8.84 -17.23 2.55
CA ASN A 9 7.94 -16.74 3.60
C ASN A 9 8.63 -15.71 4.51
N LEU A 10 9.90 -15.95 4.87
CA LEU A 10 10.70 -14.99 5.63
C LEU A 10 10.86 -13.66 4.87
N ILE A 11 11.21 -13.72 3.58
CA ILE A 11 11.37 -12.52 2.75
C ILE A 11 10.03 -11.78 2.60
N SER A 12 8.93 -12.49 2.33
CA SER A 12 7.60 -11.90 2.22
C SER A 12 7.21 -11.15 3.48
N LYS A 13 7.42 -11.73 4.68
CA LYS A 13 7.16 -11.06 5.97
C LYS A 13 8.02 -9.81 6.18
N ILE A 14 9.29 -9.85 5.77
CA ILE A 14 10.18 -8.68 5.87
C ILE A 14 9.65 -7.56 4.97
N ILE A 15 9.29 -7.88 3.72
CA ILE A 15 8.74 -6.89 2.77
C ILE A 15 7.40 -6.34 3.29
N GLU A 16 6.54 -7.21 3.85
CA GLU A 16 5.28 -6.80 4.47
C GLU A 16 5.53 -5.80 5.61
N ALA A 17 6.45 -6.11 6.52
CA ALA A 17 6.83 -5.23 7.62
C ALA A 17 7.37 -3.88 7.11
N ILE A 18 8.20 -3.87 6.08
CA ILE A 18 8.72 -2.64 5.46
C ILE A 18 7.57 -1.81 4.87
N GLY A 19 6.63 -2.45 4.17
CA GLY A 19 5.46 -1.78 3.60
C GLY A 19 4.60 -1.12 4.68
N VAL A 20 4.28 -1.85 5.76
CA VAL A 20 3.53 -1.31 6.90
C VAL A 20 4.29 -0.17 7.58
N LEU A 21 5.59 -0.31 7.81
CA LEU A 21 6.43 0.74 8.39
C LEU A 21 6.48 2.00 7.52
N THR A 22 6.50 1.84 6.20
CA THR A 22 6.49 2.96 5.25
C THR A 22 5.19 3.75 5.34
N ILE A 23 4.04 3.07 5.40
CA ILE A 23 2.74 3.71 5.61
C ILE A 23 2.72 4.42 6.96
N PHE A 24 3.11 3.71 8.03
CA PHE A 24 3.07 4.23 9.39
C PHE A 24 3.93 5.50 9.54
N THR A 25 5.19 5.45 9.09
CA THR A 25 6.09 6.61 9.14
C THR A 25 5.56 7.78 8.31
N GLY A 26 4.99 7.51 7.14
CA GLY A 26 4.34 8.54 6.32
C GLY A 26 3.15 9.21 7.01
N VAL A 27 2.31 8.43 7.69
CA VAL A 27 1.20 8.95 8.51
C VAL A 27 1.72 9.83 9.63
N VAL A 28 2.71 9.37 10.39
CA VAL A 28 3.32 10.14 11.48
C VAL A 28 3.89 11.46 10.96
N VAL A 29 4.66 11.43 9.86
CA VAL A 29 5.23 12.63 9.25
C VAL A 29 4.15 13.59 8.77
N ALA A 30 3.08 13.08 8.15
CA ALA A 30 1.98 13.91 7.67
C ALA A 30 1.24 14.60 8.84
N LEU A 31 1.04 13.88 9.94
CA LEU A 31 0.40 14.41 11.16
C LEU A 31 1.25 15.50 11.82
N VAL A 32 2.56 15.26 11.96
CA VAL A 32 3.51 16.24 12.51
C VAL A 32 3.53 17.52 11.66
N LYS A 33 3.62 17.37 10.33
CA LYS A 33 3.57 18.52 9.41
C LYS A 33 2.26 19.30 9.51
N PHE A 34 1.13 18.60 9.65
CA PHE A 34 -0.17 19.22 9.82
C PHE A 34 -0.24 20.05 11.10
N LEU A 35 0.18 19.50 12.25
CA LEU A 35 0.18 20.20 13.54
C LEU A 35 1.09 21.45 13.50
N LEU A 36 2.26 21.36 12.85
CA LEU A 36 3.18 22.49 12.71
C LEU A 36 2.67 23.57 11.73
N SER A 37 1.93 23.18 10.69
CA SER A 37 1.38 24.09 9.67
C SER A 37 0.05 24.72 10.10
N PHE A 38 -0.68 24.11 11.03
CA PHE A 38 -1.96 24.62 11.56
C PHE A 38 -1.84 26.04 12.12
N SER A 39 -0.70 26.39 12.72
CA SER A 39 -0.47 27.73 13.25
C SER A 39 -0.19 28.80 12.18
N LYS A 40 0.05 28.42 10.91
CA LYS A 40 0.50 29.33 9.84
C LYS A 40 -0.58 29.71 8.81
N HIS A 41 -1.84 29.26 8.95
CA HIS A 41 -2.94 29.51 8.00
C HIS A 41 -2.64 29.13 6.53
N GLU A 42 -1.61 28.32 6.27
CA GLU A 42 -1.40 27.71 4.97
C GLU A 42 -2.36 26.51 4.80
N ASN A 43 -2.51 26.01 3.57
CA ASN A 43 -3.37 24.87 3.22
C ASN A 43 -2.91 23.53 3.87
N ALA A 44 -2.87 23.47 5.20
CA ALA A 44 -2.38 22.36 6.01
C ALA A 44 -3.13 21.06 5.68
N TYR A 45 -4.43 21.15 5.38
CA TYR A 45 -5.22 20.02 4.93
C TYR A 45 -4.75 19.44 3.60
N ALA A 46 -4.39 20.29 2.63
CA ALA A 46 -3.86 19.84 1.34
C ALA A 46 -2.50 19.14 1.52
N THR A 47 -1.60 19.70 2.34
CA THR A 47 -0.30 19.10 2.64
C THR A 47 -0.43 17.76 3.37
N LEU A 48 -1.37 17.65 4.31
CA LEU A 48 -1.69 16.40 5.01
C LEU A 48 -2.14 15.35 3.99
N ARG A 49 -3.16 15.65 3.18
CA ARG A 49 -3.72 14.71 2.19
C ARG A 49 -2.67 14.25 1.18
N GLN A 50 -1.81 15.17 0.72
CA GLN A 50 -0.77 14.87 -0.25
C GLN A 50 0.37 14.02 0.34
N THR A 51 0.77 14.28 1.58
CA THR A 51 1.83 13.48 2.26
C THR A 51 1.31 12.09 2.61
N LEU A 52 0.08 12.00 3.14
CA LEU A 52 -0.58 10.73 3.42
C LEU A 52 -0.73 9.89 2.14
N GLY A 53 -1.30 10.48 1.09
CA GLY A 53 -1.53 9.78 -0.17
C GLY A 53 -0.27 9.19 -0.77
N LYS A 54 0.84 9.96 -0.80
CA LYS A 54 2.13 9.48 -1.29
C LYS A 54 2.68 8.30 -0.47
N SER A 55 2.58 8.38 0.86
CA SER A 55 3.08 7.31 1.72
C SER A 55 2.28 6.02 1.62
N ILE A 56 0.95 6.15 1.49
CA ILE A 56 0.05 5.02 1.33
C ILE A 56 0.33 4.36 -0.03
N LEU A 57 0.46 5.14 -1.10
CA LEU A 57 0.73 4.61 -2.44
C LEU A 57 2.05 3.83 -2.48
N LEU A 58 3.12 4.40 -1.92
CA LEU A 58 4.42 3.72 -1.82
C LEU A 58 4.35 2.44 -0.97
N GLY A 59 3.71 2.51 0.20
CA GLY A 59 3.52 1.34 1.05
C GLY A 59 2.70 0.25 0.37
N LEU A 60 1.70 0.62 -0.43
CA LEU A 60 0.92 -0.31 -1.22
C LEU A 60 1.75 -0.93 -2.35
N GLU A 61 2.64 -0.23 -3.03
CA GLU A 61 3.53 -0.87 -4.02
C GLU A 61 4.40 -1.96 -3.38
N ILE A 62 4.95 -1.69 -2.19
CA ILE A 62 5.80 -2.64 -1.44
C ILE A 62 4.98 -3.84 -0.97
N LEU A 63 3.82 -3.58 -0.37
CA LEU A 63 2.95 -4.63 0.13
C LEU A 63 2.46 -5.52 -1.04
N ILE A 64 2.29 -5.01 -2.27
CA ILE A 64 1.80 -5.83 -3.41
C ILE A 64 2.86 -6.89 -3.73
N ALA A 65 4.13 -6.49 -3.69
CA ALA A 65 5.24 -7.41 -3.89
C ALA A 65 5.26 -8.54 -2.82
N ALA A 66 5.00 -8.20 -1.55
CA ALA A 66 4.92 -9.19 -0.47
C ALA A 66 3.81 -10.23 -0.72
N ASP A 67 2.61 -9.78 -1.09
CA ASP A 67 1.47 -10.66 -1.36
C ASP A 67 1.76 -11.58 -2.55
N ILE A 68 2.31 -11.05 -3.65
CA ILE A 68 2.67 -11.87 -4.83
C ILE A 68 3.68 -12.95 -4.42
N MET A 69 4.72 -12.61 -3.66
CA MET A 69 5.74 -13.58 -3.23
C MET A 69 5.16 -14.69 -2.36
N ALA A 70 4.25 -14.37 -1.45
CA ALA A 70 3.54 -15.37 -0.65
C ALA A 70 2.69 -16.31 -1.52
N THR A 71 1.99 -15.77 -2.53
CA THR A 71 1.10 -16.57 -3.40
C THR A 71 1.83 -17.61 -4.25
N VAL A 72 3.05 -17.31 -4.71
CA VAL A 72 3.79 -18.14 -5.69
C VAL A 72 4.32 -19.44 -5.08
N VAL A 73 4.55 -19.49 -3.77
CA VAL A 73 5.36 -20.53 -3.14
C VAL A 73 4.56 -21.59 -2.39
N ASP A 74 3.31 -21.30 -2.04
CA ASP A 74 2.56 -22.16 -1.12
C ASP A 74 1.81 -23.35 -1.74
N ASN A 75 1.82 -23.57 -3.07
CA ASN A 75 1.00 -24.60 -3.73
C ASN A 75 -0.45 -24.57 -3.19
N PRO A 76 -1.18 -23.49 -3.47
CA PRO A 76 -2.36 -23.16 -2.69
C PRO A 76 -3.49 -24.14 -2.96
N SER A 77 -4.17 -24.59 -1.89
CA SER A 77 -5.45 -25.30 -2.05
C SER A 77 -6.50 -24.33 -2.61
N LEU A 78 -7.56 -24.85 -3.25
CA LEU A 78 -8.66 -24.02 -3.76
C LEU A 78 -9.23 -23.04 -2.70
N LYS A 79 -9.22 -23.44 -1.43
CA LYS A 79 -9.69 -22.61 -0.32
C LYS A 79 -8.70 -21.49 0.01
N ASP A 80 -7.41 -21.77 0.00
CA ASP A 80 -6.37 -20.79 0.27
C ASP A 80 -6.27 -19.77 -0.88
N VAL A 81 -6.41 -20.22 -2.13
CA VAL A 81 -6.54 -19.33 -3.30
C VAL A 81 -7.73 -18.39 -3.15
N LEU A 82 -8.88 -18.89 -2.69
CA LEU A 82 -10.09 -18.07 -2.52
C LEU A 82 -9.94 -16.98 -1.45
N ILE A 83 -9.35 -17.32 -0.29
CA ILE A 83 -9.12 -16.35 0.79
C ILE A 83 -8.13 -15.29 0.31
N LEU A 84 -7.01 -15.72 -0.27
CA LEU A 84 -5.96 -14.85 -0.77
C LEU A 84 -6.45 -13.96 -1.91
N GLY A 85 -7.22 -14.52 -2.84
CA GLY A 85 -7.88 -13.78 -3.91
C GLY A 85 -8.86 -12.73 -3.39
N GLY A 86 -9.59 -13.04 -2.31
CA GLY A 86 -10.45 -12.09 -1.62
C GLY A 86 -9.67 -10.91 -1.00
N ILE A 87 -8.56 -11.20 -0.32
CA ILE A 87 -7.68 -10.17 0.26
C ILE A 87 -7.10 -9.27 -0.83
N VAL A 88 -6.58 -9.85 -1.92
CA VAL A 88 -6.04 -9.10 -3.06
C VAL A 88 -7.10 -8.25 -3.75
N LEU A 89 -8.34 -8.75 -3.87
CA LEU A 89 -9.47 -7.99 -4.43
C LEU A 89 -9.83 -6.77 -3.59
N ILE A 90 -10.02 -6.96 -2.28
CA ILE A 90 -10.33 -5.86 -1.34
C ILE A 90 -9.24 -4.79 -1.44
N ARG A 91 -7.99 -5.23 -1.43
CA ARG A 91 -6.84 -4.34 -1.53
C ARG A 91 -6.80 -3.56 -2.84
N THR A 92 -7.02 -4.24 -3.97
CA THR A 92 -7.02 -3.60 -5.28
C THR A 92 -8.11 -2.53 -5.33
N PHE A 93 -9.31 -2.84 -4.83
CA PHE A 93 -10.43 -1.90 -4.78
C PHE A 93 -10.15 -0.69 -3.88
N LEU A 94 -9.65 -0.91 -2.66
CA LEU A 94 -9.28 0.17 -1.74
C LEU A 94 -8.17 1.07 -2.31
N SER A 95 -7.13 0.46 -2.87
CA SER A 95 -6.03 1.18 -3.51
C SER A 95 -6.52 2.03 -4.69
N LEU A 96 -7.39 1.47 -5.54
CA LEU A 96 -7.98 2.19 -6.66
C LEU A 96 -8.87 3.35 -6.20
N SER A 97 -9.73 3.11 -5.21
CA SER A 97 -10.61 4.13 -4.64
C SER A 97 -9.81 5.30 -4.09
N LEU A 98 -8.73 5.02 -3.36
CA LEU A 98 -7.89 6.05 -2.77
C LEU A 98 -7.12 6.84 -3.84
N GLN A 99 -6.60 6.16 -4.86
CA GLN A 99 -5.88 6.80 -5.95
C GLN A 99 -6.81 7.71 -6.78
N VAL A 100 -8.04 7.27 -7.05
CA VAL A 100 -9.06 8.07 -7.73
C VAL A 100 -9.47 9.28 -6.90
N GLU A 101 -9.63 9.12 -5.59
CA GLU A 101 -9.95 10.23 -4.69
C GLU A 101 -8.84 11.28 -4.62
N LEU A 102 -7.57 10.84 -4.66
CA LEU A 102 -6.40 11.71 -4.58
C LEU A 102 -6.08 12.40 -5.92
N GLU A 103 -6.16 11.68 -7.05
CA GLU A 103 -5.83 12.21 -8.38
C GLU A 103 -7.03 12.79 -9.13
N GLY A 104 -8.26 12.52 -8.64
CA GLY A 104 -9.51 12.94 -9.28
C GLY A 104 -9.78 12.27 -10.63
N LYS A 105 -8.98 11.27 -11.00
CA LYS A 105 -9.00 10.59 -12.30
C LYS A 105 -8.76 9.11 -12.08
N PHE A 106 -9.36 8.29 -12.94
CA PHE A 106 -9.05 6.86 -12.94
C PHE A 106 -7.67 6.60 -13.55
N PRO A 107 -6.94 5.57 -13.10
CA PRO A 107 -5.58 5.31 -13.57
C PRO A 107 -5.51 4.98 -15.07
N TRP A 108 -6.61 4.51 -15.67
CA TRP A 108 -6.73 4.29 -17.13
C TRP A 108 -7.05 5.55 -17.93
N GLN A 109 -7.26 6.71 -17.30
CA GLN A 109 -7.46 7.99 -17.98
C GLN A 109 -6.13 8.74 -18.23
N ARG A 110 -5.00 8.03 -18.35
CA ARG A 110 -3.74 8.66 -18.76
C ARG A 110 -3.97 9.42 -20.06
N SER A 111 -3.74 10.72 -20.00
CA SER A 111 -3.87 11.64 -21.12
C SER A 111 -3.11 11.05 -22.30
N LYS A 112 -3.83 10.65 -23.36
CA LYS A 112 -3.22 10.53 -24.68
C LYS A 112 -2.58 11.89 -24.95
N THR A 113 -1.26 11.92 -24.88
CA THR A 113 -0.48 13.03 -25.41
C THR A 113 -0.26 12.71 -26.88
#